data_AF-A0A7V9RZW9-F1
#
_entry.id   AF-A0A7V9RZW9-F1
#
_cell.length_a   1.000
_cell.length_b   1.000
_cell.length_c   1.000
_cell.angle_alpha   90.00
_cell.angle_beta   90.00
_cell.angle_gamma   90.00
#
_symmetry.space_group_name_H-M   'P 1'
#
loop_
_entity.id
_entity.type
_entity.pdbx_description
1 polymer ?
#
loop_
_entity_poly.entity_id
_entity_poly.type
_entity_poly.pdbx_seq_one_letter_code
_entity_poly.pdbx_strand_id
1 'polypeptide(L)'
;ELRPSAVHGLLVAVPAEALALALALGASHEVVGRYLAELASTRLEITGRDLIAAGVAEGPAIGLALAETLRHKLDGEVAGHESELRLALELARGFGG
;
A
#
# COMPACT_ATOMS: atom_id res chain seq x y z
N GLU A 1 -0.07 -17.00 -8.59
CA GLU A 1 -1.09 -16.02 -8.16
C GLU A 1 -0.51 -14.61 -8.20
N LEU A 2 -1.36 -13.59 -8.37
CA LEU A 2 -0.92 -12.20 -8.27
C LEU A 2 -0.61 -11.85 -6.81
N ARG A 3 0.47 -11.10 -6.58
CA ARG A 3 0.80 -10.55 -5.26
C ARG A 3 -0.33 -9.65 -4.75
N PRO A 4 -0.63 -9.63 -3.44
CA PRO A 4 -1.61 -8.72 -2.87
C PRO A 4 -1.39 -7.25 -3.24
N SER A 5 -0.15 -6.77 -3.21
CA SER A 5 0.20 -5.40 -3.60
C SER A 5 -0.15 -5.09 -5.06
N ALA A 6 0.02 -6.07 -5.96
CA ALA A 6 -0.36 -5.94 -7.37
C ALA A 6 -1.87 -5.87 -7.56
N VAL A 7 -2.63 -6.72 -6.84
CA VAL A 7 -4.11 -6.68 -6.86
C VAL A 7 -4.60 -5.33 -6.33
N HIS A 8 -4.06 -4.88 -5.20
CA HIS A 8 -4.40 -3.57 -4.63
C HIS A 8 -4.11 -2.44 -5.62
N GLY A 9 -2.92 -2.40 -6.22
CA GLY A 9 -2.53 -1.35 -7.18
C GLY A 9 -3.44 -1.30 -8.42
N LEU A 10 -3.93 -2.44 -8.90
CA LEU A 10 -4.85 -2.50 -10.04
C LEU A 10 -6.26 -2.02 -9.68
N LEU A 11 -6.73 -2.30 -8.47
CA LEU A 11 -8.12 -2.11 -8.09
C LEU A 11 -8.38 -0.85 -7.25
N VAL A 12 -7.34 -0.24 -6.65
CA VAL A 12 -7.49 0.95 -5.78
C VAL A 12 -8.13 2.15 -6.45
N ALA A 13 -7.92 2.31 -7.77
CA ALA A 13 -8.50 3.39 -8.55
C ALA A 13 -9.83 3.01 -9.22
N VAL A 14 -10.33 1.79 -9.00
CA VAL A 14 -11.54 1.28 -9.65
C VAL A 14 -12.76 1.55 -8.75
N PRO A 15 -13.76 2.30 -9.22
CA PRO A 15 -14.99 2.53 -8.46
C PRO A 15 -15.75 1.22 -8.17
N ALA A 16 -16.53 1.21 -7.09
CA ALA A 16 -17.26 0.03 -6.65
C ALA A 16 -18.24 -0.49 -7.72
N GLU A 17 -18.89 0.41 -8.47
CA GLU A 17 -19.81 0.08 -9.55
C GLU A 17 -19.09 -0.61 -10.72
N ALA A 18 -17.85 -0.19 -11.02
CA ALA A 18 -17.04 -0.82 -12.04
C ALA A 18 -16.56 -2.21 -11.61
N LEU A 19 -16.25 -2.41 -10.32
CA LEU A 19 -15.96 -3.74 -9.76
C LEU A 19 -17.19 -4.66 -9.82
N ALA A 20 -18.37 -4.15 -9.48
CA ALA A 20 -19.62 -4.89 -9.57
C ALA A 20 -19.94 -5.30 -11.02
N LEU A 21 -19.75 -4.38 -11.98
CA LEU A 21 -19.90 -4.70 -13.39
C LEU A 21 -18.87 -5.75 -13.84
N ALA A 22 -17.60 -5.63 -13.44
CA ALA A 22 -16.57 -6.61 -13.78
C ALA A 22 -16.93 -8.01 -13.26
N LEU A 23 -17.46 -8.13 -12.03
CA LEU A 23 -17.97 -9.39 -11.49
C LEU A 23 -19.13 -9.94 -12.32
N ALA A 24 -20.11 -9.10 -12.68
CA ALA A 24 -21.22 -9.51 -13.54
C ALA A 24 -20.76 -9.98 -14.93
N LEU A 25 -19.63 -9.47 -15.42
CA LEU A 25 -18.98 -9.86 -16.68
C LEU A 25 -18.03 -11.06 -16.55
N GLY A 26 -17.91 -11.67 -15.37
CA GLY A 26 -17.12 -12.89 -15.15
C GLY A 26 -15.70 -12.68 -14.60
N ALA A 27 -15.39 -11.51 -14.04
CA ALA A 27 -14.16 -11.34 -13.27
C ALA A 27 -14.13 -12.30 -12.07
N SER A 28 -12.92 -12.65 -11.61
CA SER A 28 -12.77 -13.58 -10.48
C SER A 28 -13.35 -13.02 -9.19
N HIS A 29 -14.38 -13.70 -8.67
CA HIS A 29 -14.97 -13.42 -7.36
C HIS A 29 -13.95 -13.57 -6.22
N GLU A 30 -12.99 -14.49 -6.34
CA GLU A 30 -11.95 -14.69 -5.35
C GLU A 30 -11.02 -13.48 -5.28
N VAL A 31 -10.54 -12.98 -6.43
CA VAL A 31 -9.61 -11.85 -6.49
C VAL A 31 -10.29 -10.55 -6.03
N VAL A 32 -11.48 -10.26 -6.56
CA VAL A 32 -12.22 -9.04 -6.18
C VAL A 32 -12.73 -9.13 -4.74
N GLY A 33 -13.18 -10.30 -4.31
CA GLY A 33 -13.61 -10.55 -2.93
C GLY A 33 -12.50 -10.32 -1.92
N ARG A 34 -11.30 -10.88 -2.15
CA ARG A 34 -10.12 -10.65 -1.31
C ARG A 34 -9.73 -9.17 -1.28
N TYR A 35 -9.76 -8.49 -2.42
CA TYR A 35 -9.49 -7.05 -2.47
C TYR A 35 -10.46 -6.26 -1.59
N LEU A 36 -11.77 -6.48 -1.74
CA LEU A 36 -12.78 -5.75 -0.99
C LEU A 36 -12.78 -6.06 0.51
N ALA A 37 -12.55 -7.32 0.88
CA ALA A 37 -12.60 -7.77 2.27
C ALA A 37 -11.36 -7.37 3.08
N GLU A 38 -10.18 -7.36 2.45
CA GLU A 38 -8.90 -7.25 3.16
C GLU A 38 -8.06 -6.08 2.64
N LEU A 39 -7.72 -6.11 1.35
CA LEU A 39 -6.67 -5.24 0.80
C LEU A 39 -7.09 -3.76 0.73
N ALA A 40 -8.33 -3.47 0.33
CA ALA A 40 -8.83 -2.11 0.14
C ALA A 40 -8.80 -1.25 1.41
N SER A 41 -8.90 -1.88 2.57
CA SER A 41 -8.89 -1.21 3.88
C SER A 41 -7.50 -1.12 4.51
N THR A 42 -6.49 -1.73 3.89
CA THR A 42 -5.13 -1.79 4.44
C THR A 42 -4.50 -0.40 4.44
N ARG A 43 -4.01 0.03 5.61
CA ARG A 43 -3.32 1.31 5.82
C ARG A 43 -2.05 1.09 6.62
N LEU A 44 -1.09 1.99 6.42
CA LEU A 44 0.05 2.10 7.31
C LEU A 44 -0.40 2.65 8.67
N GLU A 45 0.28 2.21 9.72
CA GLU A 45 0.21 2.75 11.08
C GLU A 45 1.11 3.99 11.24
N ILE A 46 2.01 4.22 10.28
CA ILE A 46 2.84 5.42 10.17
C ILE A 46 2.28 6.41 9.15
N THR A 47 2.74 7.65 9.26
CA THR A 47 2.42 8.76 8.38
C THR A 47 3.71 9.49 7.98
N GLY A 48 3.60 10.45 7.05
CA GLY A 48 4.73 11.31 6.72
C GLY A 48 5.26 12.12 7.90
N ARG A 49 4.43 12.39 8.92
CA ARG A 49 4.87 13.11 10.12
C ARG A 49 5.89 12.31 10.93
N ASP A 50 5.75 10.99 10.97
CA ASP A 50 6.67 10.12 11.68
C ASP A 50 8.05 10.13 11.02
N LEU A 51 8.09 10.16 9.67
CA LEU A 51 9.33 10.29 8.90
C LEU A 51 10.00 11.65 9.13
N ILE A 52 9.21 12.74 9.13
CA ILE A 52 9.73 14.10 9.39
C ILE A 52 10.27 14.20 10.81
N ALA A 53 9.55 13.66 11.80
CA ALA A 53 10.00 13.63 13.20
C ALA A 53 11.31 12.84 13.38
N ALA A 54 11.54 11.83 12.54
CA ALA A 54 12.77 11.05 12.48
C ALA A 54 13.88 11.69 11.61
N GLY A 55 13.68 12.92 11.12
CA GLY A 55 14.70 13.72 10.45
C GLY A 55 14.73 13.60 8.92
N VAL A 56 13.74 12.99 8.29
CA VAL A 56 13.60 13.01 6.82
C VAL A 56 13.13 14.40 6.39
N ALA A 57 13.85 15.02 5.44
CA ALA A 57 13.45 16.30 4.87
C ALA A 57 12.11 16.16 4.12
N GLU A 58 11.24 17.17 4.26
CA GLU A 58 9.96 17.20 3.55
C GLU A 58 10.18 17.18 2.03
N GLY A 59 9.49 16.27 1.34
CA GLY A 59 9.59 16.13 -0.10
C GLY A 59 9.02 14.83 -0.66
N PRO A 60 9.12 14.62 -1.99
CA PRO A 60 8.54 13.46 -2.68
C PRO A 60 9.04 12.11 -2.16
N ALA A 61 10.27 12.05 -1.64
CA ALA A 61 10.87 10.85 -1.05
C ALA A 61 9.99 10.24 0.06
N ILE A 62 9.29 11.06 0.85
CA ILE A 62 8.37 10.60 1.90
C ILE A 62 7.20 9.84 1.27
N GLY A 63 6.56 10.42 0.26
CA GLY A 63 5.41 9.80 -0.41
C GLY A 63 5.79 8.49 -1.10
N LEU A 64 6.93 8.47 -1.78
CA LEU A 64 7.48 7.26 -2.41
C LEU A 64 7.78 6.16 -1.39
N ALA A 65 8.40 6.52 -0.27
CA ALA A 65 8.71 5.57 0.80
C ALA A 65 7.45 4.99 1.46
N LEU A 66 6.43 5.81 1.74
CA LEU A 66 5.16 5.34 2.28
C LEU A 66 4.41 4.45 1.28
N ALA A 67 4.40 4.80 0.00
CA ALA A 67 3.77 3.98 -1.03
C ALA A 67 4.44 2.60 -1.15
N GLU A 68 5.77 2.55 -1.12
CA GLU A 68 6.50 1.28 -1.18
C GLU A 68 6.36 0.47 0.12
N THR A 69 6.40 1.12 1.28
CA THR A 69 6.13 0.45 2.58
C THR A 69 4.74 -0.17 2.61
N LEU A 70 3.72 0.52 2.06
CA LEU A 70 2.37 -0.04 1.94
C LEU A 70 2.35 -1.30 1.05
N ARG A 71 3.14 -1.35 -0.03
CA ARG A 71 3.27 -2.54 -0.87
C ARG A 71 3.87 -3.71 -0.09
N HIS A 72 4.93 -3.48 0.68
CA HIS A 72 5.52 -4.49 1.56
C HIS A 72 4.52 -4.97 2.64
N LYS A 73 3.71 -4.06 3.22
CA LYS A 73 2.64 -4.44 4.16
C LYS A 73 1.56 -5.29 3.51
N LEU A 74 1.09 -4.91 2.33
CA LEU A 74 0.10 -5.66 1.56
C LEU A 74 0.60 -7.08 1.24
N ASP A 75 1.89 -7.23 0.92
CA ASP A 75 2.51 -8.52 0.63
C ASP A 75 2.85 -9.33 1.90
N GLY A 76 2.56 -8.81 3.10
CA GLY A 76 2.78 -9.48 4.39
C GLY A 76 4.24 -9.47 4.86
N GLU A 77 5.09 -8.66 4.24
CA GLU A 77 6.53 -8.59 4.52
C GLU A 77 6.84 -7.67 5.71
N VAL A 78 5.97 -6.70 5.99
CA VAL A 78 6.08 -5.76 7.10
C VAL A 78 4.74 -5.58 7.80
N ALA A 79 4.75 -5.55 9.13
CA ALA A 79 3.57 -5.25 9.94
C ALA A 79 3.95 -4.55 11.24
N GLY A 80 3.04 -3.69 11.72
CA GLY A 80 3.21 -2.93 12.94
C GLY A 80 4.04 -1.66 12.75
N HIS A 81 3.70 -0.64 13.53
CA HIS A 81 4.31 0.70 13.48
C HIS A 81 5.84 0.69 13.39
N GLU A 82 6.55 -0.03 14.27
CA GLU A 82 8.02 -0.05 14.32
C GLU A 82 8.67 -0.62 13.05
N SER A 83 8.10 -1.69 12.50
CA SER A 83 8.64 -2.33 11.29
C SER A 83 8.37 -1.46 10.06
N GLU A 84 7.19 -0.86 9.99
CA GLU A 84 6.82 0.10 8.94
C GLU A 84 7.72 1.34 8.97
N LEU A 85 7.92 1.93 10.15
CA LEU A 85 8.75 3.13 10.30
C LEU A 85 10.19 2.87 9.85
N ARG A 86 10.77 1.75 10.28
CA ARG A 86 12.13 1.36 9.91
C ARG A 86 12.30 1.26 8.40
N LEU A 87 11.41 0.50 7.74
CA LEU A 87 11.46 0.33 6.29
C LEU A 87 11.25 1.67 5.56
N ALA A 88 10.28 2.46 5.98
CA ALA A 88 10.00 3.76 5.36
C ALA A 88 11.20 4.73 5.49
N LEU A 89 11.93 4.70 6.61
CA LEU A 89 13.13 5.53 6.79
C LEU A 89 14.30 5.06 5.90
N GLU A 90 14.50 3.76 5.77
CA GLU A 90 15.51 3.19 4.86
C GLU A 90 15.22 3.61 3.41
N LEU A 91 13.97 3.46 2.96
CA LEU A 91 13.53 3.83 1.62
C LEU A 91 13.63 5.34 1.36
N ALA A 92 13.15 6.17 2.30
CA ALA A 92 13.16 7.62 2.13
C ALA A 92 14.58 8.18 1.99
N ARG A 93 15.55 7.63 2.73
CA ARG A 93 16.97 8.01 2.62
C ARG A 93 17.58 7.54 1.29
N GLY A 94 17.12 6.40 0.76
CA GLY A 94 17.53 5.92 -0.56
C GLY A 94 17.00 6.76 -1.73
N PHE A 95 15.82 7.37 -1.60
CA PHE A 95 15.24 8.23 -2.64
C PHE A 95 15.76 9.68 -2.64
N GLY A 96 16.32 10.14 -1.51
CA GLY A 96 16.88 11.50 -1.37
C GLY A 96 18.37 11.62 -1.70
N GLY A 97 19.04 10.51 -1.99
CA GLY A 97 20.47 10.44 -2.34
C GLY A 97 20.75 10.61 -3.82
#